data_AF-A4SUM6-F1
#
_entry.id   AF-A4SUM6-F1
#
_cell.length_a   1.000
_cell.length_b   1.000
_cell.length_c   1.000
_cell.angle_alpha   90.00
_cell.angle_beta   90.00
_cell.angle_gamma   90.00
#
_symmetry.space_group_name_H-M   'P 1'
#
loop_
_entity.id
_entity.type
_entity.pdbx_description
1 polymer ?
#
loop_
_entity_poly.entity_id
_entity_poly.type
_entity_poly.pdbx_seq_one_letter_code
_entity_poly.pdbx_strand_id
1 'polypeptide(L)'
;MPRVQVYLKHNCIDEIHELVEEDIQAGANPAEVSFSSKACMLLELGLRVYNLRRSEHAGSGHDDFDRVLLQTCLESMFLSQHLTAKLGNMEKGEKELLRVSIDRKVAEKMEPFFPATDDEQD
;
A
#
# COMPACT_ATOMS: atom_id res chain seq x y z
N MET A 1 -19.26 15.60 31.39
CA MET A 1 -18.90 15.67 29.95
C MET A 1 -20.13 16.05 29.14
N PRO A 2 -20.01 16.84 28.07
CA PRO A 2 -21.13 17.13 27.18
C PRO A 2 -21.67 15.84 26.57
N ARG A 3 -22.99 15.75 26.42
CA ARG A 3 -23.65 14.58 25.81
C ARG A 3 -23.65 14.74 24.30
N VAL A 4 -23.07 13.77 23.59
CA VAL A 4 -23.06 13.70 22.12
C VAL A 4 -23.89 12.49 21.70
N GLN A 5 -24.74 12.65 20.69
CA GLN A 5 -25.47 11.54 20.06
C GLN A 5 -24.85 11.27 18.69
N VAL A 6 -24.47 10.03 18.44
CA VAL A 6 -23.84 9.59 17.20
C VAL A 6 -24.58 8.37 16.69
N TYR A 7 -24.85 8.33 15.39
CA TYR A 7 -25.44 7.16 14.73
C TYR A 7 -24.31 6.27 14.21
N LEU A 8 -24.23 5.04 14.72
CA LEU A 8 -23.22 4.05 14.38
C LEU A 8 -23.83 2.93 13.54
N LYS A 9 -23.01 2.29 12.71
CA LYS A 9 -23.39 1.05 12.03
C LYS A 9 -23.49 -0.09 13.04
N HIS A 10 -24.28 -1.12 12.73
CA HIS A 10 -24.50 -2.27 13.62
C HIS A 10 -23.18 -2.93 14.04
N ASN A 11 -22.29 -3.21 13.09
CA ASN A 11 -20.98 -3.80 13.38
C ASN A 11 -20.17 -3.00 14.40
N CYS A 12 -20.19 -1.66 14.32
CA CYS A 12 -19.47 -0.82 15.28
C CYS A 12 -20.11 -0.86 16.67
N ILE A 13 -21.42 -1.03 16.75
CA ILE A 13 -22.12 -1.18 18.02
C ILE A 13 -21.72 -2.51 18.66
N ASP A 14 -21.72 -3.59 17.88
CA ASP A 14 -21.39 -4.93 18.34
C ASP A 14 -19.93 -5.01 18.81
N GLU A 15 -18.98 -4.47 18.03
CA GLU A 15 -17.56 -4.40 18.42
C GLU A 15 -17.34 -3.62 19.73
N ILE A 16 -18.06 -2.50 19.94
CA ILE A 16 -17.94 -1.75 21.20
C ILE A 16 -18.52 -2.54 22.37
N HIS A 17 -19.59 -3.31 22.16
CA HIS A 17 -20.14 -4.20 23.19
C HIS A 17 -19.16 -5.32 23.55
N GLU A 18 -18.53 -5.95 22.55
CA GLU A 18 -17.49 -6.96 22.76
C GLU A 18 -16.33 -6.40 23.60
N LEU A 19 -15.84 -5.19 23.29
CA LEU A 19 -14.79 -4.53 24.07
C LEU A 19 -15.20 -4.21 25.52
N VAL A 20 -16.49 -3.92 25.76
CA VAL A 20 -17.01 -3.74 27.13
C VAL A 20 -16.99 -5.07 27.88
N GLU A 21 -17.39 -6.16 27.21
CA GLU A 21 -17.41 -7.50 27.79
C GLU A 21 -16.00 -8.02 28.08
N GLU A 22 -15.04 -7.81 27.17
CA GLU A 22 -13.64 -8.18 27.35
C GLU A 22 -13.04 -7.53 28.61
N ASP A 23 -13.31 -6.24 28.82
CA ASP A 23 -12.86 -5.52 30.02
C ASP A 23 -13.46 -6.10 31.31
N ILE A 24 -14.75 -6.45 31.28
CA ILE A 24 -15.44 -7.08 32.41
C ILE A 24 -14.83 -8.46 32.69
N GLN A 25 -14.56 -9.25 31.64
CA GLN A 25 -13.89 -10.55 31.74
C GLN A 25 -12.46 -10.42 32.28
N ALA A 26 -11.76 -9.31 31.97
CA ALA A 26 -10.46 -8.97 32.52
C ALA A 26 -10.49 -8.49 33.98
N GLY A 27 -11.68 -8.44 34.60
CA GLY A 27 -11.87 -8.08 36.02
C GLY A 27 -12.18 -6.61 36.27
N ALA A 28 -12.49 -5.83 35.23
CA ALA A 28 -12.94 -4.45 35.41
C ALA A 28 -14.33 -4.42 36.09
N ASN A 29 -14.55 -3.40 36.92
CA ASN A 29 -15.83 -3.21 37.60
C ASN A 29 -16.94 -2.91 36.57
N PRO A 30 -18.02 -3.71 36.49
CA PRO A 30 -19.12 -3.47 35.56
C PRO A 30 -19.83 -2.12 35.76
N ALA A 31 -19.70 -1.51 36.94
CA ALA A 31 -20.23 -0.18 37.22
C ALA A 31 -19.41 0.96 36.57
N GLU A 32 -18.15 0.70 36.22
CA GLU A 32 -17.21 1.70 35.68
C GLU A 32 -17.02 1.57 34.17
N VAL A 33 -17.27 0.37 33.62
CA VAL A 33 -17.18 0.10 32.19
C VAL A 33 -18.57 0.12 31.57
N SER A 34 -18.76 0.97 30.57
CA SER A 34 -20.03 1.10 29.85
C SER A 34 -19.76 1.35 28.37
N PHE A 35 -20.77 1.10 27.54
CA PHE A 35 -20.72 1.43 26.11
C PHE A 35 -20.32 2.88 25.89
N SER A 36 -20.90 3.82 26.64
CA SER A 36 -20.61 5.25 26.51
C SER A 36 -19.17 5.61 26.90
N SER A 37 -18.62 5.00 27.96
CA SER A 37 -17.23 5.26 28.37
C SER A 37 -16.23 4.67 27.37
N LYS A 38 -16.51 3.49 26.83
CA LYS A 38 -15.69 2.87 25.76
C LYS A 38 -15.78 3.63 24.44
N ALA A 39 -16.98 4.01 24.01
CA ALA A 39 -17.16 4.83 22.81
C ALA A 39 -16.45 6.19 22.91
N CYS A 40 -16.46 6.83 24.08
CA CYS A 40 -15.73 8.08 24.31
C CYS A 40 -14.21 7.89 24.18
N MET A 41 -13.67 6.83 24.80
CA MET A 41 -12.25 6.49 24.68
C MET A 41 -11.85 6.24 23.22
N LEU A 42 -12.65 5.50 22.47
CA LEU A 42 -12.41 5.21 21.05
C LEU A 42 -12.45 6.47 20.18
N LEU A 43 -13.35 7.41 20.48
CA LEU A 43 -13.40 8.71 19.78
C LEU A 43 -12.14 9.54 20.04
N GLU A 44 -11.66 9.60 21.28
CA GLU A 44 -10.42 10.30 21.63
C GLU A 44 -9.20 9.67 20.93
N LEU A 45 -9.12 8.34 20.94
CA LEU A 45 -8.08 7.61 20.23
C LEU A 45 -8.16 7.85 18.71
N GLY A 46 -9.35 7.79 18.14
CA GLY A 46 -9.61 8.04 16.72
C GLY A 46 -9.19 9.46 16.31
N LEU A 47 -9.49 10.48 17.12
CA LEU A 47 -9.05 11.86 16.87
C LEU A 47 -7.53 11.99 16.91
N ARG A 48 -6.86 11.32 17.85
CA ARG A 48 -5.39 11.32 17.94
C ARG A 48 -4.76 10.71 16.70
N VAL A 49 -5.26 9.55 16.25
CA VAL A 49 -4.78 8.87 15.03
C VAL A 49 -5.08 9.70 13.78
N TYR A 50 -6.27 10.29 13.69
CA TYR A 50 -6.66 11.14 12.56
C TYR A 50 -5.71 12.34 12.41
N ASN A 51 -5.42 13.03 13.51
CA ASN A 51 -4.49 14.17 13.50
C ASN A 51 -3.06 13.76 13.14
N LEU A 52 -2.58 12.62 13.66
CA LEU A 52 -1.26 12.09 13.31
C LEU A 52 -1.17 11.78 11.81
N ARG A 53 -2.13 11.01 11.27
CA ARG A 53 -2.15 10.68 9.84
C ARG A 53 -2.26 11.92 8.96
N ARG A 54 -3.08 12.91 9.35
CA ARG A 54 -3.18 14.19 8.65
C ARG A 54 -1.84 14.92 8.58
N SER A 55 -1.02 14.84 9.63
CA SER A 55 0.32 15.44 9.64
C SER A 55 1.34 14.66 8.79
N GLU A 56 1.24 13.33 8.75
CA GLU A 56 2.13 12.46 7.95
C GLU A 56 1.81 12.51 6.45
N HIS A 57 0.52 12.54 6.09
CA HIS A 57 0.07 12.55 4.70
C HIS A 57 0.12 13.94 4.06
N ALA A 58 0.53 14.98 4.81
CA ALA A 58 0.72 16.31 4.26
C ALA A 58 1.88 16.39 3.25
N GLY A 59 2.72 15.35 3.16
CA GLY A 59 3.90 15.33 2.28
C GLY A 59 4.15 14.04 1.48
N SER A 60 3.25 13.06 1.50
CA SER A 60 3.40 11.83 0.70
C SER A 60 2.33 11.77 -0.37
N GLY A 61 2.51 12.55 -1.44
CA GLY A 61 1.71 12.38 -2.65
C GLY A 61 2.05 11.03 -3.29
N HIS A 62 1.04 10.30 -3.79
CA HIS A 62 1.25 9.11 -4.61
C HIS A 62 2.28 9.37 -5.74
N ASP A 63 2.29 10.60 -6.26
CA ASP A 63 3.21 11.08 -7.29
C ASP A 63 4.70 10.98 -6.91
N ASP A 64 5.06 11.21 -5.64
CA ASP A 64 6.46 11.11 -5.19
C ASP A 64 6.92 9.65 -5.11
N PHE A 65 6.02 8.77 -4.68
CA PHE A 65 6.29 7.34 -4.65
C PHE A 65 6.46 6.78 -6.06
N ASP A 66 5.54 7.10 -6.98
CA ASP A 66 5.59 6.63 -8.36
C ASP A 66 6.86 7.15 -9.08
N ARG A 67 7.24 8.40 -8.82
CA ARG A 67 8.48 8.98 -9.34
C ARG A 67 9.72 8.23 -8.83
N VAL A 68 9.82 7.98 -7.53
CA VAL A 68 10.96 7.28 -6.93
C VAL A 68 11.03 5.84 -7.44
N LEU A 69 9.89 5.17 -7.53
CA LEU A 69 9.81 3.81 -8.06
C LEU A 69 10.31 3.74 -9.51
N LEU A 70 9.80 4.62 -10.37
CA LEU A 70 10.20 4.68 -11.77
C LEU A 70 11.68 5.01 -11.92
N GLN A 71 12.19 6.00 -11.18
CA GLN A 71 13.60 6.36 -11.18
C GLN A 71 14.48 5.16 -10.79
N THR A 72 14.16 4.49 -9.70
CA THR A 72 14.94 3.35 -9.19
C THR A 72 14.95 2.18 -10.18
N CYS A 73 13.80 1.90 -10.82
CA CYS A 73 13.71 0.87 -11.86
C CYS A 73 14.59 1.20 -13.08
N LEU A 74 14.58 2.45 -13.54
CA LEU A 74 15.39 2.88 -14.68
C LEU A 74 16.90 2.84 -14.36
N GLU A 75 17.29 3.31 -13.18
CA GLU A 75 18.69 3.25 -12.72
C GLU A 75 19.20 1.81 -12.64
N SER A 76 18.39 0.89 -12.10
CA SER A 76 18.74 -0.54 -12.02
C SER A 76 18.88 -1.19 -13.39
N MET A 77 17.96 -0.88 -14.32
CA MET A 77 18.02 -1.36 -15.70
C MET A 77 19.29 -0.88 -16.40
N PHE A 78 19.59 0.42 -16.30
CA PHE A 78 20.79 1.02 -16.90
C PHE A 78 22.07 0.42 -16.32
N LEU A 79 22.17 0.29 -15.00
CA LEU A 79 23.33 -0.30 -14.35
C LEU A 79 23.55 -1.74 -14.82
N SER A 80 22.48 -2.53 -14.88
CA SER A 80 22.55 -3.93 -15.33
C SER A 80 23.04 -4.04 -16.78
N GLN A 81 22.49 -3.21 -17.69
CA GLN A 81 22.94 -3.14 -19.08
C GLN A 81 24.40 -2.69 -19.19
N HIS A 82 24.81 -1.70 -18.40
CA HIS A 82 26.18 -1.20 -18.37
C HIS A 82 27.18 -2.28 -17.92
N LEU A 83 26.84 -3.01 -16.86
CA LEU A 83 27.65 -4.13 -16.36
C LEU A 83 27.77 -5.24 -17.40
N THR A 84 26.66 -5.64 -18.05
CA THR A 84 26.70 -6.64 -19.13
C THR A 84 27.60 -6.18 -20.28
N ALA A 85 27.56 -4.89 -20.65
CA ALA A 85 28.39 -4.36 -21.71
C ALA A 85 29.89 -4.34 -21.37
N LYS A 86 30.24 -3.96 -20.13
CA LYS A 86 31.62 -3.74 -19.66
C LYS A 86 32.31 -4.98 -19.11
N LEU A 87 31.60 -5.81 -18.35
CA LEU A 87 32.15 -7.00 -17.68
C LEU A 87 31.91 -8.29 -18.48
N GLY A 88 30.96 -8.27 -19.41
CA GLY A 88 30.76 -9.38 -20.35
C GLY A 88 31.90 -9.43 -21.35
N ASN A 89 32.90 -10.29 -21.10
CA ASN A 89 33.87 -10.76 -22.08
C ASN A 89 33.22 -11.71 -23.10
N MET A 90 32.08 -11.29 -23.65
CA MET A 90 31.31 -12.03 -24.65
C MET A 90 31.67 -11.51 -26.03
N GLU A 91 31.72 -12.41 -27.01
CA GLU A 91 31.89 -12.03 -28.40
C GLU A 91 30.68 -11.19 -28.87
N LYS A 92 30.87 -10.33 -29.88
CA LYS A 92 29.79 -9.45 -30.37
C LYS A 92 28.53 -10.23 -30.76
N GLY A 93 28.67 -11.43 -31.33
CA GLY A 93 27.54 -12.29 -31.70
C GLY A 93 26.75 -12.83 -30.50
N GLU A 94 27.43 -13.21 -29.42
CA GLU A 94 26.79 -13.71 -28.19
C GLU A 94 26.00 -12.60 -27.46
N LYS A 95 26.52 -11.37 -27.48
CA LYS A 95 25.82 -10.21 -26.91
C LYS A 95 24.50 -9.92 -27.64
N GLU A 96 24.50 -10.04 -28.96
CA GLU A 96 23.28 -9.83 -29.77
C GLU A 96 22.24 -10.93 -29.52
N LEU A 97 22.67 -12.19 -29.44
CA LEU A 97 21.77 -13.30 -29.09
C LEU A 97 21.16 -13.15 -27.70
N LEU A 98 21.94 -12.70 -26.72
CA LEU A 98 21.46 -12.43 -25.37
C LEU A 98 20.41 -11.32 -25.37
N ARG A 99 20.64 -10.24 -26.11
CA ARG A 99 19.70 -9.13 -26.26
C ARG A 99 18.35 -9.60 -26.81
N VAL A 100 18.36 -10.31 -27.94
CA VAL A 100 17.14 -10.85 -28.57
C VAL A 100 16.38 -11.79 -27.61
N SER A 101 17.11 -12.61 -26.84
CA SER A 101 16.50 -13.49 -25.84
C SER A 101 15.83 -12.73 -24.69
N ILE A 102 16.44 -11.63 -24.23
CA ILE A 102 15.87 -10.75 -23.21
C ILE A 102 14.62 -10.05 -23.76
N ASP A 103 14.70 -9.44 -24.94
CA ASP A 103 13.59 -8.72 -25.57
C ASP A 103 12.37 -9.64 -25.76
N ARG A 104 12.59 -10.88 -26.21
CA ARG A 104 11.52 -11.89 -26.31
C ARG A 104 10.88 -12.20 -24.94
N LYS A 105 11.69 -12.42 -23.91
CA LYS A 105 11.17 -12.70 -22.55
C LYS A 105 10.39 -11.52 -21.98
N VAL A 106 10.81 -10.29 -22.27
CA VAL A 106 10.09 -9.08 -21.87
C VAL A 106 8.74 -9.04 -22.59
N ALA A 107 8.71 -9.23 -23.91
CA ALA A 107 7.48 -9.27 -24.70
C ALA A 107 6.50 -10.34 -24.18
N GLU A 108 6.97 -11.58 -23.95
CA GLU A 108 6.15 -12.67 -23.41
C GLU A 108 5.52 -12.34 -22.04
N LYS A 109 6.23 -11.56 -21.20
CA LYS A 109 5.70 -11.12 -19.89
C LYS A 109 4.77 -9.93 -19.98
N MET A 110 4.95 -9.08 -20.98
CA MET A 110 4.13 -7.89 -21.19
C MET A 110 2.81 -8.23 -21.88
N GLU A 111 2.78 -9.24 -22.74
CA GLU A 111 1.61 -9.64 -23.53
C GLU A 111 0.30 -9.81 -22.72
N PRO A 112 0.28 -10.42 -21.51
CA PRO A 112 -0.95 -10.57 -20.74
C PRO A 112 -1.52 -9.25 -20.20
N PHE A 113 -0.68 -8.23 -20.06
CA PHE A 113 -1.03 -6.93 -19.47
C PHE A 113 -1.23 -5.85 -20.54
N PHE A 114 -0.46 -5.93 -21.63
CA PHE A 114 -0.44 -5.01 -22.75
C PHE A 114 -0.38 -5.82 -24.06
N PRO A 115 -1.47 -6.52 -24.42
CA PRO A 115 -1.49 -7.31 -25.65
C PRO A 115 -1.35 -6.38 -26.85
N ALA A 116 -0.62 -6.84 -27.86
CA ALA A 116 -0.57 -6.13 -29.13
C ALA A 116 -1.98 -6.13 -29.74
N THR A 117 -2.65 -5.00 -29.68
CA THR A 117 -3.89 -4.78 -30.42
C THR A 117 -3.48 -4.37 -31.82
N ASP A 118 -3.95 -5.10 -32.83
CA ASP A 118 -3.85 -4.64 -34.20
C ASP A 118 -4.64 -3.33 -34.28
N ASP A 119 -3.95 -2.19 -34.30
CA ASP A 119 -4.52 -0.88 -34.62
C ASP A 119 -4.97 -0.86 -36.10
N GLU A 120 -6.01 -1.63 -36.43
CA GLU A 120 -6.72 -1.53 -37.71
C GLU A 120 -8.22 -1.82 -37.51
N GLN A 121 -8.97 -0.76 -37.17
CA GLN A 121 -10.25 -0.43 -37.82
C GLN A 121 -10.77 0.92 -37.31
N ASP A 122 -10.37 1.99 -38.01
CA ASP A 122 -11.24 3.14 -38.37
C ASP A 122 -10.67 3.85 -39.62
#